data_AF-A0AAX4PJ32-F1
#
_entry.id   AF-A0AAX4PJ32-F1
#
_cell.length_a   1.000
_cell.length_b   1.000
_cell.length_c   1.000
_cell.angle_alpha   90.00
_cell.angle_beta   90.00
_cell.angle_gamma   90.00
#
_symmetry.space_group_name_H-M   'P 1'
#
loop_
_entity.id
_entity.type
_entity.pdbx_description
1 polymer ?
#
loop_
_entity_poly.entity_id
_entity_poly.type
_entity_poly.pdbx_seq_one_letter_code
_entity_poly.pdbx_strand_id
1 'polypeptide(L)'
;MGGKESLLRLYGRILRLHRAKLPLPLRDMGDQYVREEFRQMWNLKDADLKRHYPEFTSQWQNYARTLSLSEEGGRPAGEGAEEDALGSLGSSTSGDLSEESLEGLSDEQREQLKRLKDEIDGLMK
;
A
#
# COMPACT_ATOMS: atom_id res chain seq x y z
N MET A 1 6.67 23.89 14.09
CA MET A 1 6.40 22.44 14.26
C MET A 1 7.20 21.69 13.20
N GLY A 2 8.28 21.02 13.59
CA GLY A 2 9.27 20.49 12.64
C GLY A 2 8.79 19.23 11.92
N GLY A 3 9.00 19.14 10.60
CA GLY A 3 8.56 17.99 9.79
C GLY A 3 9.03 16.63 10.32
N LYS A 4 10.23 16.56 10.92
CA LYS A 4 10.76 15.33 11.53
C LYS A 4 9.93 14.82 12.72
N GLU A 5 9.32 15.71 13.49
CA GLU A 5 8.44 15.32 14.61
C GLU A 5 7.13 14.71 14.10
N SER A 6 6.58 15.27 13.01
CA SER A 6 5.40 14.71 12.33
C SER A 6 5.69 13.30 11.78
N LEU A 7 6.88 13.08 11.21
CA LEU A 7 7.32 11.76 10.74
C LEU A 7 7.38 10.74 11.88
N LEU A 8 7.91 11.10 13.06
CA LEU A 8 7.90 10.20 14.23
C LEU A 8 6.47 9.77 14.62
N ARG A 9 5.52 10.72 14.61
CA ARG A 9 4.13 10.43 14.96
C ARG A 9 3.48 9.50 13.94
N LEU A 10 3.72 9.72 12.65
CA LEU A 10 3.20 8.88 11.58
C LEU A 10 3.79 7.47 11.62
N TYR A 11 5.12 7.35 11.79
CA TYR A 11 5.82 6.09 11.98
C TYR A 11 5.22 5.28 13.13
N GLY A 12 5.09 5.90 14.31
CA GLY A 12 4.51 5.24 15.48
C GLY A 12 3.05 4.84 15.29
N ARG A 13 2.25 5.62 14.54
CA ARG A 13 0.87 5.26 14.21
C ARG A 13 0.82 4.01 13.32
N ILE A 14 1.65 3.94 12.28
CA ILE A 14 1.69 2.80 11.36
C ILE A 14 2.06 1.50 12.09
N LEU A 15 3.11 1.52 12.93
CA LEU A 15 3.50 0.33 13.68
C LEU A 15 2.40 -0.17 14.65
N ARG A 16 1.62 0.75 15.24
CA ARG A 16 0.46 0.35 16.07
C ARG A 16 -0.62 -0.31 15.23
N LEU A 17 -0.87 0.22 14.03
CA LEU A 17 -1.83 -0.37 13.09
C LEU A 17 -1.36 -1.76 12.63
N HIS A 18 -0.09 -1.94 12.30
CA HIS A 18 0.45 -3.25 11.96
C HIS A 18 0.22 -4.28 13.06
N ARG A 19 0.45 -3.90 14.33
CA ARG A 19 0.19 -4.78 15.48
C ARG A 19 -1.29 -5.11 15.67
N ALA A 20 -2.17 -4.16 15.36
CA ALA A 20 -3.61 -4.32 15.56
C ALA A 20 -4.31 -5.04 14.40
N LYS A 21 -3.79 -4.91 13.17
CA LYS A 21 -4.49 -5.29 11.94
C LYS A 21 -3.79 -6.41 11.15
N LEU A 22 -2.49 -6.62 11.30
CA LEU A 22 -1.75 -7.60 10.49
C LEU A 22 -1.41 -8.88 11.28
N PRO A 23 -1.53 -10.06 10.66
CA PRO A 23 -1.02 -11.31 11.23
C PRO A 23 0.51 -11.29 11.29
N LEU A 24 1.10 -12.12 12.16
CA LEU A 24 2.52 -12.05 12.53
C LEU A 24 3.50 -12.01 11.34
N PRO A 25 3.36 -12.84 10.28
CA PRO A 25 4.30 -12.80 9.15
C PRO A 25 4.22 -11.50 8.34
N LEU A 26 2.99 -11.02 8.07
CA LEU A 26 2.78 -9.77 7.34
C LEU A 26 3.21 -8.56 8.16
N ARG A 27 3.02 -8.62 9.49
CA ARG A 27 3.50 -7.59 10.41
C ARG A 27 5.01 -7.47 10.40
N ASP A 28 5.74 -8.58 10.49
CA ASP A 28 7.20 -8.52 10.55
C ASP A 28 7.78 -7.94 9.26
N MET A 29 7.30 -8.40 8.11
CA MET A 29 7.66 -7.85 6.81
C MET A 29 7.31 -6.36 6.71
N GLY A 30 6.10 -5.97 7.10
CA GLY A 30 5.66 -4.57 7.09
C GLY A 30 6.49 -3.69 8.02
N ASP A 31 6.79 -4.15 9.23
CA ASP A 31 7.59 -3.42 10.22
C ASP A 31 9.04 -3.19 9.73
N GLN A 32 9.62 -4.17 9.02
CA GLN A 32 10.93 -4.03 8.38
C GLN A 32 10.88 -2.98 7.27
N TYR A 33 9.90 -3.07 6.36
CA TYR A 33 9.74 -2.13 5.26
C TYR A 33 9.56 -0.69 5.73
N VAL A 34 8.62 -0.46 6.66
CA VAL A 34 8.36 0.89 7.21
C VAL A 34 9.61 1.47 7.88
N ARG A 35 10.38 0.64 8.58
CA ARG A 35 11.61 1.08 9.23
C ARG A 35 12.65 1.55 8.21
N GLU A 36 12.81 0.84 7.11
CA GLU A 36 13.77 1.19 6.06
C GLU A 36 13.37 2.48 5.35
N GLU A 37 12.12 2.60 4.94
CA GLU A 37 11.59 3.78 4.24
C GLU A 37 11.69 5.04 5.09
N PHE A 38 11.26 4.98 6.36
CA PHE A 38 11.36 6.13 7.25
C PHE A 38 12.81 6.47 7.61
N ARG A 39 13.70 5.47 7.69
CA ARG A 39 15.14 5.71 7.87
C ARG A 39 15.74 6.40 6.65
N GLN A 40 15.39 5.97 5.44
CA GLN A 40 15.84 6.61 4.21
C GLN A 40 15.38 8.07 4.16
N MET A 41 14.10 8.33 4.41
CA MET A 41 13.54 9.69 4.50
C MET A 41 14.26 10.55 5.55
N TRP A 42 14.63 9.98 6.71
CA TRP A 42 15.37 10.70 7.75
C TRP A 42 16.78 11.13 7.35
N ASN A 43 17.43 10.28 6.57
CA ASN A 43 18.82 10.45 6.16
C ASN A 43 18.97 11.38 4.95
N LEU A 44 17.86 11.80 4.33
CA LEU A 44 17.87 12.81 3.29
C LEU A 44 18.39 14.14 3.85
N LYS A 45 19.11 14.88 2.99
CA LYS A 45 19.51 16.26 3.25
C LYS A 45 18.27 17.15 3.32
N ASP A 46 18.34 18.27 4.05
CA ASP A 46 17.15 19.11 4.29
C ASP A 46 16.46 19.62 3.01
N ALA A 47 17.21 19.84 1.92
CA ALA A 47 16.64 20.24 0.63
C ALA A 47 15.80 19.11 -0.01
N ASP A 48 16.34 17.89 -0.05
CA ASP A 48 15.65 16.72 -0.61
C ASP A 48 14.49 16.29 0.29
N LEU A 49 14.70 16.32 1.61
CA LEU A 49 13.65 16.09 2.60
C LEU A 49 12.47 17.04 2.33
N LYS A 50 12.71 18.35 2.19
CA LYS A 50 11.63 19.32 1.92
C LYS A 50 10.90 19.04 0.60
N ARG A 51 11.61 18.53 -0.41
CA ARG A 51 11.03 18.18 -1.72
C ARG A 51 10.14 16.94 -1.63
N HIS A 52 10.61 15.86 -0.99
CA HIS A 52 9.91 14.58 -0.95
C HIS A 52 8.90 14.46 0.20
N TYR A 53 9.03 15.28 1.24
CA TYR A 53 8.21 15.22 2.45
C TYR A 53 6.69 15.28 2.18
N PRO A 54 6.15 16.18 1.33
CA PRO A 54 4.70 16.28 1.15
C PRO A 54 4.10 15.02 0.54
N GLU A 55 4.73 14.50 -0.50
CA GLU A 55 4.29 13.29 -1.19
C GLU A 55 4.41 12.06 -0.29
N PHE A 56 5.57 11.88 0.34
CA PHE A 56 5.80 10.79 1.29
C PHE A 56 4.77 10.79 2.42
N THR A 57 4.56 11.95 3.06
CA THR A 57 3.61 12.06 4.17
C THR A 57 2.19 11.76 3.70
N SER A 58 1.79 12.22 2.51
CA SER A 58 0.48 11.94 1.93
C SER A 58 0.25 10.44 1.70
N GLN A 59 1.21 9.78 1.04
CA GLN A 59 1.15 8.33 0.75
C GLN A 59 1.04 7.50 2.03
N TRP A 60 1.90 7.78 3.01
CA TRP A 60 1.91 7.04 4.28
C TRP A 60 0.71 7.33 5.18
N GLN A 61 0.15 8.55 5.10
CA GLN A 61 -1.13 8.86 5.75
C GLN A 61 -2.29 8.11 5.10
N ASN A 62 -2.30 8.00 3.77
CA ASN A 62 -3.30 7.23 3.05
C ASN A 62 -3.20 5.74 3.41
N TYR A 63 -1.99 5.16 3.37
CA TYR A 63 -1.75 3.79 3.80
C TYR A 63 -2.25 3.52 5.23
N ALA A 64 -1.93 4.41 6.17
CA ALA A 64 -2.43 4.29 7.54
C ALA A 64 -3.96 4.42 7.65
N ARG A 65 -4.61 5.18 6.76
CA ARG A 65 -6.07 5.27 6.68
C ARG A 65 -6.65 3.96 6.16
N THR A 66 -6.14 3.44 5.04
CA THR A 66 -6.58 2.17 4.45
C THR A 66 -6.43 1.04 5.47
N LEU A 67 -5.25 0.89 6.10
CA LEU A 67 -5.03 -0.09 7.17
C LEU A 67 -6.02 0.04 8.34
N SER A 68 -6.41 1.27 8.69
CA SER A 68 -7.36 1.48 9.77
C SER A 68 -8.79 1.08 9.40
N LEU A 69 -9.18 1.32 8.14
CA LEU A 69 -10.49 0.99 7.57
C LEU A 69 -10.60 -0.48 7.17
N SER A 70 -9.49 -1.18 6.94
CA SER A 70 -9.50 -2.63 6.76
C SER A 70 -10.06 -3.30 8.02
N GLU A 71 -11.27 -3.80 7.91
CA GLU A 71 -11.92 -4.61 8.94
C GLU A 71 -11.29 -6.01 8.91
N GLU A 72 -10.77 -6.42 10.07
CA GLU A 72 -10.14 -7.74 10.32
C GLU A 72 -8.80 -8.04 9.61
N GLY A 73 -7.83 -8.48 10.42
CA GLY A 73 -6.63 -9.12 9.90
C GLY A 73 -7.01 -10.42 9.19
N GLY A 74 -7.03 -10.38 7.85
CA GLY A 74 -7.06 -11.58 7.01
C GLY A 74 -8.40 -11.92 6.37
N ARG A 75 -9.20 -10.95 5.90
CA ARG A 75 -10.23 -11.20 4.89
C ARG A 75 -9.91 -10.45 3.59
N PRO A 76 -9.93 -11.10 2.41
CA PRO A 76 -9.79 -10.41 1.13
C PRO A 76 -10.95 -9.42 0.99
N ALA A 77 -10.62 -8.21 0.55
CA ALA A 77 -11.54 -7.08 0.45
C ALA A 77 -12.43 -7.25 -0.79
N GLY A 78 -13.36 -8.20 -0.71
CA GLY A 78 -14.52 -8.28 -1.60
C GLY A 78 -15.75 -7.80 -0.83
N GLU A 79 -16.46 -6.86 -1.45
CA GLU A 79 -17.83 -6.43 -1.15
C GLU A 79 -18.01 -5.28 -0.13
N GLY A 80 -18.35 -4.11 -0.67
CA GLY A 80 -19.25 -3.16 -0.01
C GLY A 80 -18.65 -1.81 0.38
N ALA A 81 -18.36 -0.95 -0.60
CA ALA A 81 -18.38 0.50 -0.36
C ALA A 81 -18.67 1.24 -1.67
N GLU A 82 -19.92 1.67 -1.75
CA GLU A 82 -20.56 2.53 -2.73
C GLU A 82 -19.78 3.80 -3.13
N GLU A 83 -19.97 4.17 -4.40
CA GLU A 83 -19.46 5.34 -5.10
C GLU A 83 -19.78 6.65 -4.37
N ASP A 84 -18.76 7.43 -4.00
CA ASP A 84 -18.78 8.86 -4.34
C ASP A 84 -17.36 9.48 -4.27
N ALA A 85 -17.04 10.21 -5.34
CA ALA A 85 -16.05 11.26 -5.45
C ALA A 85 -14.56 10.99 -5.11
N LEU A 86 -13.76 11.04 -6.20
CA LEU A 86 -12.50 11.81 -6.33
C LEU A 86 -11.17 11.03 -6.26
N GLY A 87 -10.58 10.80 -7.43
CA GLY A 87 -9.12 10.78 -7.59
C GLY A 87 -8.49 9.47 -8.07
N SER A 88 -8.71 9.18 -9.35
CA SER A 88 -8.10 8.09 -10.13
C SER A 88 -6.56 8.16 -10.23
N LEU A 89 -5.81 7.85 -9.16
CA LEU A 89 -4.37 7.60 -9.28
C LEU A 89 -3.74 6.69 -8.21
N GLY A 90 -4.53 5.96 -7.41
CA GLY A 90 -3.99 5.13 -6.32
C GLY A 90 -4.30 3.64 -6.39
N SER A 91 -5.16 3.20 -7.31
CA SER A 91 -5.73 1.85 -7.30
C SER A 91 -4.96 0.89 -8.21
N SER A 92 -3.69 0.64 -7.91
CA SER A 92 -2.95 -0.47 -8.57
C SER A 92 -1.96 -1.19 -7.68
N THR A 93 -1.99 -0.97 -6.36
CA THR A 93 -1.13 -1.72 -5.43
C THR A 93 -1.90 -2.22 -4.23
N SER A 94 -2.97 -2.99 -4.45
CA SER A 94 -3.49 -3.87 -3.40
C SER A 94 -4.45 -4.90 -3.99
N GLY A 95 -3.90 -6.00 -4.51
CA GLY A 95 -4.49 -7.34 -4.41
C GLY A 95 -5.80 -7.69 -5.13
N ASP A 96 -6.66 -6.73 -5.46
CA ASP A 96 -7.94 -6.97 -6.12
C ASP A 96 -7.96 -6.23 -7.46
N LEU A 97 -7.76 -6.99 -8.54
CA LEU A 97 -8.21 -6.55 -9.86
C LEU A 97 -9.73 -6.67 -9.84
N SER A 98 -10.43 -5.56 -9.62
CA SER A 98 -11.88 -5.53 -9.80
C SER A 98 -12.23 -6.03 -11.20
N GLU A 99 -13.34 -6.77 -11.35
CA GLU A 99 -13.85 -7.24 -12.64
C GLU A 99 -13.98 -6.08 -13.66
N GLU A 100 -14.29 -4.88 -13.17
CA GLU A 100 -14.34 -3.65 -13.94
C GLU A 100 -12.96 -3.22 -14.50
N SER A 101 -11.87 -3.45 -13.77
CA SER A 101 -10.51 -3.20 -14.27
C SER A 101 -10.11 -4.19 -15.35
N LEU A 102 -10.64 -5.42 -15.32
CA LEU A 102 -10.43 -6.42 -16.39
C LEU A 102 -11.11 -5.97 -17.69
N GLU A 103 -12.28 -5.34 -17.62
CA GLU A 103 -13.00 -4.80 -18.79
C GLU A 103 -12.23 -3.68 -19.52
N GLY A 104 -11.40 -2.91 -18.80
CA GLY A 104 -10.55 -1.86 -19.38
C GLY A 104 -9.21 -2.33 -19.95
N LEU A 105 -8.85 -3.61 -19.84
CA LEU A 105 -7.59 -4.14 -20.35
C LEU A 105 -7.64 -4.35 -21.87
N SER A 106 -6.61 -3.86 -22.56
CA SER A 106 -6.36 -4.21 -23.96
C SER A 106 -6.19 -5.73 -24.11
N ASP A 107 -6.58 -6.26 -25.27
CA ASP A 107 -6.47 -7.70 -25.60
C ASP A 107 -5.04 -8.22 -25.37
N GLU A 108 -4.02 -7.41 -25.63
CA GLU A 108 -2.61 -7.76 -25.39
C GLU A 108 -2.30 -7.97 -23.89
N GLN A 109 -2.83 -7.11 -23.02
CA GLN A 109 -2.60 -7.18 -21.57
C GLN A 109 -3.29 -8.40 -20.95
N ARG A 110 -4.47 -8.76 -21.49
CA ARG A 110 -5.19 -9.99 -21.13
C ARG A 110 -4.41 -11.24 -21.53
N GLU A 111 -3.77 -11.22 -22.70
CA GLU A 111 -2.94 -12.34 -23.16
C GLU A 111 -1.68 -12.50 -22.30
N GLN A 112 -1.02 -11.39 -21.92
CA GLN A 112 0.14 -11.42 -21.03
C GLN A 112 -0.21 -11.98 -19.64
N LEU A 113 -1.34 -11.55 -19.06
CA LEU A 113 -1.82 -12.09 -17.78
C LEU A 113 -2.09 -13.60 -17.86
N LYS A 114 -2.68 -14.07 -18.96
CA LYS A 114 -2.93 -15.49 -19.18
C LYS A 114 -1.63 -16.30 -19.23
N ARG A 115 -0.60 -15.80 -19.94
CA ARG A 115 0.71 -16.46 -20.00
C ARG A 115 1.37 -16.56 -18.63
N LEU A 116 1.35 -15.48 -17.84
CA LEU A 116 1.90 -15.47 -16.49
C LEU A 116 1.17 -16.45 -15.57
N LYS A 117 -0.15 -16.55 -15.70
CA LYS A 117 -0.95 -17.52 -14.95
C LYS A 117 -0.56 -18.96 -15.28
N ASP A 118 -0.46 -19.29 -16.58
CA ASP A 118 -0.09 -20.63 -17.03
C ASP A 118 1.34 -21.01 -16.60
N GLU A 119 2.26 -20.04 -16.56
CA GLU A 119 3.63 -20.23 -16.09
C GLU A 119 3.70 -20.50 -14.58
N ILE A 120 2.94 -19.74 -13.79
CA ILE A 120 2.83 -19.94 -12.33
C ILE A 120 2.20 -21.30 -12.00
N ASP A 121 1.11 -21.67 -12.68
CA ASP A 121 0.46 -22.97 -12.49
C ASP A 121 1.35 -24.14 -12.94
N GLY A 122 2.24 -23.91 -13.92
CA GLY A 122 3.28 -24.85 -14.32
C GLY A 122 4.41 -25.00 -13.30
N LEU A 123 4.75 -23.92 -12.58
CA LEU A 123 5.75 -23.91 -11.51
C LEU A 123 5.26 -24.54 -10.21
N MET A 124 3.94 -24.63 -10.00
CA MET A 124 3.32 -25.23 -8.81
C MET A 124 2.96 -26.73 -8.96
N LYS A 125 3.33 -27.37 -10.08
CA LYS A 125 3.22 -28.83 -10.30
C LYS A 125 4.56 -29.52 -10.16
#